data_AF-A0A2S6AYK7-F1
#
_entry.id   AF-A0A2S6AYK7-F1
#
_cell.length_a   1.000
_cell.length_b   1.000
_cell.length_c   1.000
_cell.angle_alpha   90.00
_cell.angle_beta   90.00
_cell.angle_gamma   90.00
#
_symmetry.space_group_name_H-M   'P 1'
#
loop_
_entity.id
_entity.type
_entity.pdbx_description
1 polymer ?
#
loop_
_entity_poly.entity_id
_entity_poly.type
_entity_poly.pdbx_seq_one_letter_code
_entity_poly.pdbx_strand_id
1 'polypeptide(L)' 'AALDKVAKANDATPAEVSLAWLVAQPGVTAPIASATSVEQVKSLAKGVRLKLSDEDVELLTAAGK' A
#
# COMPACT_ATOMS: atom_id res chain seq x y z
N ALA A 1 3.97 -9.13 9.53
CA ALA A 1 4.92 -8.38 10.41
C ALA A 1 5.39 -7.07 9.76
N ALA A 2 6.15 -7.10 8.66
CA ALA A 2 6.58 -5.87 7.97
C ALA A 2 5.39 -5.02 7.51
N LEU A 3 4.42 -5.64 6.82
CA LEU A 3 3.19 -4.98 6.38
C LEU A 3 2.41 -4.34 7.54
N ASP A 4 2.23 -5.08 8.65
CA ASP A 4 1.52 -4.57 9.84
C ASP A 4 2.26 -3.39 10.49
N LYS A 5 3.59 -3.43 10.51
CA LYS A 5 4.42 -2.35 11.05
C LYS A 5 4.26 -1.06 10.24
N VAL A 6 4.36 -1.16 8.91
CA VAL A 6 4.20 -0.01 8.01
C VAL A 6 2.77 0.52 8.04
N ALA A 7 1.77 -0.37 8.08
CA ALA A 7 0.36 -0.01 8.24
C ALA A 7 0.12 0.80 9.53
N LYS A 8 0.66 0.33 10.65
CA LYS A 8 0.56 1.05 11.93
C LYS A 8 1.30 2.39 11.91
N ALA A 9 2.48 2.46 11.29
CA ALA A 9 3.25 3.70 11.20
C ALA A 9 2.56 4.78 10.35
N ASN A 10 1.80 4.37 9.34
CA ASN A 10 1.13 5.25 8.38
C ASN A 10 -0.37 5.47 8.67
N ASP A 11 -0.89 4.98 9.80
CA ASP A 11 -2.34 4.97 10.12
C ASP A 11 -3.19 4.50 8.93
N ALA A 12 -2.76 3.39 8.34
CA ALA A 12 -3.32 2.83 7.12
C ALA A 12 -3.66 1.36 7.30
N THR A 13 -4.56 0.84 6.46
CA THR A 13 -4.84 -0.59 6.45
C THR A 13 -3.72 -1.35 5.72
N PRO A 14 -3.53 -2.66 5.98
CA PRO A 14 -2.61 -3.48 5.19
C PRO A 14 -2.90 -3.44 3.67
N ALA A 15 -4.18 -3.35 3.29
CA ALA A 15 -4.58 -3.23 1.89
C ALA A 15 -4.15 -1.89 1.28
N GLU A 16 -4.31 -0.79 2.02
CA GLU A 16 -3.85 0.55 1.61
C GLU A 16 -2.34 0.59 1.40
N VAL A 17 -1.57 0.02 2.34
CA VAL A 17 -0.10 -0.04 2.25
C VAL A 17 0.35 -0.92 1.09
N SER A 18 -0.29 -2.08 0.90
CA SER A 18 0.06 -2.98 -0.21
C SER A 18 -0.16 -2.31 -1.56
N LEU A 19 -1.26 -1.55 -1.68
CA LEU A 19 -1.55 -0.80 -2.89
C LEU A 19 -0.58 0.37 -3.10
N ALA A 20 -0.26 1.12 -2.06
CA ALA A 20 0.73 2.20 -2.10
C ALA A 20 2.11 1.68 -2.53
N TRP A 21 2.52 0.52 -2.02
CA TRP A 21 3.78 -0.11 -2.40
C TRP A 21 3.79 -0.51 -3.88
N LEU A 22 2.69 -1.08 -4.40
CA LEU A 22 2.55 -1.39 -5.82
C LEU A 22 2.66 -0.13 -6.69
N VAL A 23 2.01 0.97 -6.30
CA VAL A 23 2.10 2.26 -7.01
C VAL A 23 3.54 2.78 -7.05
N ALA A 24 4.34 2.53 -6.01
CA ALA A 24 5.72 2.99 -5.94
C ALA A 24 6.71 2.13 -6.75
N GLN A 25 6.32 0.96 -7.26
CA GLN A 25 7.24 0.06 -7.95
C GLN A 25 7.60 0.55 -9.37
N PRO A 26 8.87 0.49 -9.77
CA PRO A 26 9.27 0.73 -11.15
C PRO A 26 8.51 -0.17 -12.13
N GLY A 27 7.91 0.43 -13.17
CA GLY A 27 7.17 -0.30 -14.21
C GLY A 27 5.69 -0.53 -13.90
N VAL A 28 5.19 -0.16 -12.73
CA VAL A 28 3.75 -0.20 -12.42
C VAL A 28 3.11 1.15 -12.75
N THR A 29 2.38 1.22 -13.88
CA THR A 29 1.71 2.46 -14.31
C THR A 29 0.37 2.67 -13.60
N ALA A 30 -0.40 1.60 -13.41
CA ALA A 30 -1.71 1.65 -12.75
C ALA A 30 -2.06 0.28 -12.14
N PRO A 31 -2.09 0.13 -10.81
CA PRO A 31 -2.53 -1.10 -10.17
C PRO A 31 -4.06 -1.28 -10.27
N ILE A 32 -4.52 -2.53 -10.39
CA ILE A 32 -5.94 -2.88 -10.42
C ILE A 32 -6.31 -3.51 -9.07
N ALA A 33 -7.35 -2.96 -8.43
CA ALA A 33 -7.88 -3.48 -7.18
C ALA A 33 -9.42 -3.50 -7.21
N SER A 34 -10.00 -4.62 -6.80
CA SER A 34 -11.46 -4.83 -6.76
C SER A 34 -12.04 -4.34 -5.43
N ALA A 35 -13.24 -3.77 -5.48
CA ALA A 35 -14.03 -3.45 -4.30
C ALA A 35 -15.48 -3.86 -4.51
N THR A 36 -16.11 -4.43 -3.48
CA THR A 36 -17.53 -4.82 -3.45
C THR A 36 -18.37 -3.88 -2.59
N SER A 37 -17.74 -2.89 -1.93
CA SER A 37 -18.45 -1.86 -1.16
C SER A 37 -17.86 -0.47 -1.38
N VAL A 38 -18.66 0.57 -1.12
CA VAL A 38 -18.22 1.97 -1.20
C VAL A 38 -17.09 2.25 -0.20
N GLU A 39 -17.11 1.62 0.96
CA GLU A 39 -16.06 1.77 1.98
C GLU A 39 -14.72 1.23 1.49
N GLN A 40 -14.73 0.08 0.80
CA GLN A 40 -13.53 -0.45 0.16
C GLN A 40 -13.00 0.48 -0.93
N VAL A 41 -13.88 1.05 -1.78
CA VAL A 41 -13.46 2.04 -2.79
C VAL A 41 -12.76 3.24 -2.14
N LYS A 42 -13.31 3.76 -1.02
CA LYS A 42 -12.70 4.87 -0.27
C LYS A 42 -11.34 4.48 0.31
N SER A 43 -11.21 3.28 0.86
CA SER A 43 -9.94 2.77 1.40
C SER A 43 -8.90 2.61 0.29
N LEU A 44 -9.24 1.98 -0.84
CA LEU A 44 -8.33 1.86 -1.98
C LEU A 44 -7.90 3.23 -2.53
N ALA A 45 -8.82 4.20 -2.61
CA ALA A 45 -8.48 5.56 -3.01
C ALA A 45 -7.52 6.25 -2.03
N LYS A 46 -7.61 5.96 -0.72
CA LYS A 46 -6.63 6.40 0.29
C LYS A 46 -5.28 5.72 0.05
N GLY A 47 -5.27 4.41 -0.23
CA GLY A 47 -4.07 3.63 -0.53
C GLY A 47 -3.28 4.15 -1.73
N VAL A 48 -3.94 4.46 -2.85
CA VAL A 48 -3.26 5.02 -4.05
C VAL A 48 -2.64 6.41 -3.77
N ARG A 49 -3.15 7.16 -2.79
CA ARG A 49 -2.65 8.49 -2.41
C ARG A 49 -1.62 8.45 -1.29
N LEU A 50 -1.49 7.33 -0.59
CA LEU A 50 -0.54 7.15 0.49
C LEU A 50 0.87 7.13 -0.10
N LYS A 51 1.73 8.01 0.41
CA LYS A 51 3.16 8.03 0.07
C LYS A 51 3.92 7.31 1.17
N LEU A 52 4.55 6.21 0.79
CA LEU A 52 5.46 5.49 1.68
C LEU A 52 6.82 6.18 1.69
N SER A 53 7.49 6.13 2.85
CA SER A 53 8.89 6.53 2.94
C SER A 53 9.81 5.54 2.22
N ASP A 54 11.02 5.95 1.85
CA ASP A 54 12.00 5.04 1.25
C ASP A 54 12.29 3.85 2.17
N GLU A 55 12.37 4.09 3.48
CA GLU A 55 12.54 3.04 4.50
C GLU A 55 11.37 2.05 4.53
N ASP A 56 10.12 2.53 4.41
CA ASP A 56 8.94 1.66 4.33
C ASP A 56 8.96 0.81 3.06
N VAL A 57 9.33 1.41 1.91
CA VAL A 57 9.42 0.70 0.63
C VAL A 57 10.51 -0.37 0.68
N GLU A 58 11.69 -0.06 1.21
CA GLU A 58 12.79 -1.02 1.39
C GLU A 58 12.38 -2.17 2.31
N LEU A 59 11.74 -1.86 3.44
CA LEU A 59 11.27 -2.85 4.41
C LEU A 59 10.25 -3.80 3.79
N LEU A 60 9.26 -3.28 3.05
CA LEU A 60 8.24 -4.09 2.37
C LEU A 60 8.86 -4.95 1.26
N THR A 61 9.79 -4.38 0.49
CA THR A 61 10.48 -5.09 -0.61
C THR A 61 11.36 -6.22 -0.06
N ALA A 62 12.08 -5.99 1.03
CA ALA A 62 12.90 -7.01 1.67
C ALA A 62 12.06 -8.16 2.24
N ALA A 63 10.85 -7.87 2.74
CA ALA A 63 9.93 -8.89 3.27
C ALA A 63 9.21 -9.71 2.18
N GLY A 64 9.16 -9.21 0.94
CA GLY A 64 8.55 -9.90 -0.21
C GLY A 64 9.51 -10.76 -1.04
N LYS A 65 10.81 -10.78 -0.68
CA LYS A 65 11.81 -11.72 -1.20
C LYS A 65 11.79 -13.01 -0.40
#